data_AF-A0A3S0E3V6-F1
#
_entry.id   AF-A0A3S0E3V6-F1
#
_cell.length_a   1.000
_cell.length_b   1.000
_cell.length_c   1.000
_cell.angle_alpha   90.00
_cell.angle_beta   90.00
_cell.angle_gamma   90.00
#
_symmetry.space_group_name_H-M   'P 1'
#
loop_
_entity.id
_entity.type
_entity.pdbx_description
1 polymer ?
#
loop_
_entity_poly.entity_id
_entity_poly.type
_entity_poly.pdbx_seq_one_letter_code
_entity_poly.pdbx_strand_id
1 'polypeptide(L)'
;PNMFTEILKNFQQNFPETNLSKLIYYFERHIELDADEHGPMAMQMIAELCGDSEQKWNEVQEVSVLALEKRIGLWNAIEEQVEHKHELV
;
A
#
# COMPACT_ATOMS: atom_id res chain seq x y z
N PRO A 1 -4.14 5.87 -0.72
CA PRO A 1 -4.65 5.46 -2.06
C PRO A 1 -4.04 6.22 -3.25
N ASN A 2 -3.81 7.54 -3.14
CA ASN A 2 -3.34 8.39 -4.25
C ASN A 2 -2.05 7.90 -4.95
N MET A 3 -1.17 7.20 -4.22
CA MET A 3 0.06 6.63 -4.77
C MET A 3 -0.19 5.68 -5.95
N PHE A 4 -1.24 4.84 -5.90
CA PHE A 4 -1.53 3.89 -6.98
C PHE A 4 -2.04 4.59 -8.24
N THR A 5 -2.82 5.67 -8.09
CA THR A 5 -3.28 6.49 -9.22
C THR A 5 -2.09 7.09 -9.98
N GLU A 6 -1.07 7.57 -9.27
CA GLU A 6 0.13 8.13 -9.90
C GLU A 6 1.00 7.05 -10.55
N ILE A 7 1.07 5.83 -9.98
CA ILE A 7 1.74 4.69 -10.63
C ILE A 7 1.04 4.32 -11.95
N LEU A 8 -0.29 4.25 -11.97
CA LEU A 8 -1.05 3.93 -13.18
C LEU A 8 -0.86 4.96 -14.29
N LYS A 9 -0.89 6.26 -13.94
CA LYS A 9 -0.59 7.35 -14.89
C LYS A 9 0.82 7.19 -15.47
N ASN A 10 1.81 6.92 -14.63
CA ASN A 10 3.19 6.70 -15.09
C ASN A 10 3.32 5.48 -16.01
N PHE A 11 2.61 4.38 -15.74
CA PHE A 11 2.63 3.21 -16.63
C PHE A 11 2.02 3.51 -18.00
N GLN A 12 0.90 4.22 -18.06
CA GLN A 12 0.30 4.62 -19.33
C GLN A 12 1.23 5.54 -20.13
N GLN A 13 1.94 6.45 -19.47
CA GLN A 13 2.89 7.36 -20.12
C GLN A 13 4.15 6.66 -20.63
N ASN A 14 4.72 5.74 -19.84
CA ASN A 14 5.96 5.06 -20.20
C ASN A 14 5.76 3.89 -21.18
N PHE A 15 4.54 3.34 -21.28
CA PHE A 15 4.23 2.19 -22.14
C PHE A 15 2.98 2.44 -23.01
N PRO A 16 2.97 3.46 -23.87
CA PRO A 16 1.76 3.89 -24.59
C PRO A 16 1.19 2.83 -25.55
N GLU A 17 2.04 1.95 -26.08
CA GLU A 17 1.66 0.89 -27.02
C GLU A 17 1.24 -0.42 -26.32
N THR A 18 1.42 -0.51 -25.00
CA THR A 18 1.07 -1.71 -24.22
C THR A 18 -0.35 -1.60 -23.71
N ASN A 19 -1.19 -2.60 -24.02
CA ASN A 19 -2.55 -2.63 -23.49
C ASN A 19 -2.55 -2.98 -21.99
N LEU A 20 -2.65 -1.97 -21.15
CA LEU A 20 -2.71 -2.08 -19.69
C LEU A 20 -4.13 -1.97 -19.11
N SER A 21 -5.17 -1.93 -19.96
CA SER A 21 -6.56 -1.65 -19.55
C SER A 21 -7.07 -2.54 -18.41
N LYS A 22 -6.75 -3.85 -18.44
CA LYS A 22 -7.11 -4.79 -17.37
C LYS A 22 -6.39 -4.51 -16.04
N LEU A 23 -5.13 -4.10 -16.10
CA LEU A 23 -4.33 -3.77 -14.93
C LEU A 23 -4.85 -2.48 -14.28
N ILE A 24 -5.14 -1.47 -15.10
CA ILE A 24 -5.73 -0.20 -14.68
C ILE A 24 -7.07 -0.46 -13.99
N TYR A 25 -7.97 -1.19 -14.65
CA TYR A 25 -9.28 -1.55 -14.08
C TYR A 25 -9.16 -2.26 -12.73
N TYR A 26 -8.23 -3.21 -12.59
CA TYR A 26 -8.00 -3.93 -11.34
C TYR A 26 -7.60 -2.98 -10.21
N PHE A 27 -6.64 -2.09 -10.45
CA PHE A 27 -6.17 -1.15 -9.44
C PHE A 27 -7.21 -0.08 -9.12
N GLU A 28 -7.94 0.44 -10.11
CA GLU A 28 -9.02 1.40 -9.88
C GLU A 28 -10.10 0.83 -8.96
N ARG A 29 -10.54 -0.41 -9.21
CA ARG A 29 -11.50 -1.11 -8.34
C ARG A 29 -10.96 -1.37 -6.93
N HIS A 30 -9.67 -1.70 -6.81
CA HIS A 30 -9.05 -1.92 -5.52
C HIS A 30 -8.95 -0.62 -4.70
N ILE A 31 -8.59 0.50 -5.35
CA ILE A 31 -8.54 1.83 -4.73
C ILE A 31 -9.92 2.25 -4.22
N GLU A 32 -10.96 2.07 -5.05
CA GLU A 32 -12.34 2.44 -4.73
C GLU A 32 -12.86 1.67 -3.50
N LEU A 33 -12.73 0.34 -3.50
CA LEU A 33 -13.20 -0.51 -2.40
C LEU A 33 -12.42 -0.28 -1.10
N ASP A 34 -11.10 -0.07 -1.17
CA ASP A 34 -10.28 0.11 0.04
C ASP A 34 -10.43 1.50 0.65
N ALA A 35 -10.57 2.54 -0.18
CA ALA A 35 -10.64 3.92 0.29
C ALA A 35 -11.99 4.25 0.95
N ASP A 36 -13.09 3.77 0.38
CA ASP A 36 -14.43 4.19 0.80
C ASP A 36 -15.06 3.26 1.84
N GLU A 37 -14.80 1.95 1.76
CA GLU A 37 -15.47 0.97 2.63
C GLU A 37 -14.53 0.37 3.68
N HIS A 38 -13.41 -0.22 3.25
CA HIS A 38 -12.58 -1.01 4.18
C HIS A 38 -11.81 -0.15 5.19
N GLY A 39 -11.32 1.02 4.78
CA GLY A 39 -10.60 1.94 5.67
C GLY A 39 -11.42 2.38 6.89
N PRO A 40 -12.61 2.98 6.69
CA PRO A 40 -13.48 3.37 7.79
C PRO A 40 -13.93 2.20 8.67
N MET A 41 -14.29 1.05 8.07
CA MET A 41 -14.71 -0.14 8.81
C MET A 41 -13.59 -0.73 9.68
N ALA A 42 -12.35 -0.78 9.16
CA ALA A 42 -11.21 -1.25 9.93
C ALA A 42 -10.93 -0.34 11.14
N MET A 43 -11.04 0.99 10.97
CA MET A 43 -10.86 1.93 12.08
C MET A 43 -11.98 1.82 13.12
N GLN A 44 -13.22 1.61 12.70
CA GLN A 44 -14.33 1.32 13.61
C GLN A 44 -14.07 0.03 14.41
N MET A 45 -13.64 -1.04 13.74
CA MET A 45 -13.29 -2.30 14.41
C MET A 45 -12.18 -2.10 15.45
N ILE A 46 -11.13 -1.33 15.13
CA ILE A 46 -10.06 -1.02 16.09
C ILE A 46 -10.63 -0.24 17.28
N ALA A 47 -11.47 0.77 17.04
CA ALA A 47 -12.08 1.56 18.11
C ALA A 47 -12.92 0.69 19.06
N GLU A 48 -13.73 -0.24 18.52
CA GLU A 48 -14.53 -1.19 19.30
C GLU A 48 -13.66 -2.17 20.11
N LEU A 49 -12.54 -2.65 19.53
CA LEU A 49 -11.63 -3.58 20.22
C LEU A 49 -10.82 -2.89 21.33
N CYS A 50 -10.42 -1.64 21.12
CA CYS A 50 -9.63 -0.86 22.07
C CYS A 50 -10.49 -0.29 23.20
N GLY A 51 -11.68 0.23 22.88
CA GLY A 51 -12.54 0.94 23.83
C GLY A 51 -11.77 2.06 24.54
N ASP A 52 -11.96 2.18 25.85
CA ASP A 52 -11.30 3.17 26.71
C ASP A 52 -9.91 2.73 27.23
N SER A 53 -9.37 1.61 26.73
CA SER A 53 -8.08 1.08 27.20
C SER A 53 -6.90 1.79 26.54
N GLU A 54 -6.26 2.70 27.27
CA GLU A 54 -5.04 3.38 26.83
C GLU A 54 -3.92 2.40 26.45
N GLN A 55 -3.79 1.29 27.20
CA GLN A 55 -2.82 0.25 26.88
C GLN A 55 -3.04 -0.34 25.48
N LYS A 56 -4.29 -0.70 25.13
CA LYS A 56 -4.59 -1.27 23.81
C LYS A 56 -4.32 -0.28 22.68
N TRP A 57 -4.61 1.00 22.90
CA TRP A 57 -4.29 2.05 21.93
C TRP A 57 -2.78 2.19 21.72
N ASN A 58 -1.98 2.12 22.80
CA ASN A 58 -0.53 2.14 22.70
C ASN A 58 0.00 0.91 21.94
N GLU A 59 -0.52 -0.30 22.23
CA GLU A 59 -0.15 -1.53 21.52
C GLU A 59 -0.49 -1.45 20.02
N VAL A 60 -1.69 -0.95 19.67
CA VAL A 60 -2.09 -0.74 18.27
C VAL A 60 -1.15 0.23 17.57
N GLN A 61 -0.77 1.33 18.22
CA GLN A 61 0.16 2.31 17.66
C GLN A 61 1.55 1.69 17.43
N GLU A 62 2.11 0.99 18.42
CA GLU A 62 3.41 0.34 18.32
C GLU A 62 3.44 -0.67 17.15
N VAL A 63 2.43 -1.52 17.05
CA VAL A 63 2.32 -2.51 15.98
C VAL A 63 2.13 -1.84 14.61
N SER A 64 1.38 -0.73 14.56
CA SER A 64 1.17 0.03 13.33
C SER A 64 2.49 0.63 12.81
N VAL A 65 3.33 1.18 13.70
CA VAL A 65 4.67 1.68 13.34
C VAL A 65 5.54 0.54 12.86
N LEU A 66 5.59 -0.58 13.60
CA LEU A 66 6.38 -1.75 13.21
C LEU A 66 5.97 -2.29 11.83
N ALA A 67 4.68 -2.33 11.52
CA ALA A 67 4.19 -2.77 10.21
C ALA A 67 4.70 -1.86 9.07
N LEU A 68 4.75 -0.55 9.29
CA LEU A 68 5.32 0.40 8.33
C LEU A 68 6.83 0.21 8.15
N GLU A 69 7.57 0.01 9.24
CA GLU A 69 9.01 -0.28 9.17
C GLU A 69 9.31 -1.56 8.38
N LYS A 70 8.53 -2.63 8.60
CA LYS A 70 8.65 -3.87 7.82
C LYS A 70 8.32 -3.66 6.34
N ARG A 71 7.31 -2.83 6.04
CA ARG A 71 6.97 -2.48 4.66
C ARG A 71 8.10 -1.72 3.98
N ILE A 72 8.74 -0.77 4.67
CA ILE A 72 9.92 -0.05 4.15
C ILE A 72 11.06 -1.04 3.89
N GLY A 73 11.37 -1.90 4.85
CA GLY A 73 12.43 -2.91 4.68
C GLY A 73 12.21 -3.85 3.50
N LEU A 74 10.96 -4.26 3.25
CA LEU A 74 10.60 -5.05 2.07
C LEU A 74 10.90 -4.28 0.77
N TRP A 75 10.50 -3.01 0.68
CA TRP A 75 10.74 -2.22 -0.53
C TRP A 75 12.21 -1.94 -0.76
N ASN A 76 12.97 -1.63 0.28
CA ASN A 76 14.42 -1.45 0.19
C ASN A 76 15.11 -2.72 -0.34
N ALA A 77 14.71 -3.90 0.15
CA ALA A 77 15.28 -5.15 -0.32
C ALA A 77 14.92 -5.47 -1.78
N ILE A 78 13.70 -5.10 -2.22
CA ILE A 78 13.29 -5.24 -3.63
C ILE A 78 14.12 -4.30 -4.51
N GLU A 79 14.29 -3.03 -4.10
CA GLU A 79 15.09 -2.02 -4.80
C GLU A 79 16.54 -2.50 -4.97
N GLU A 80 17.19 -2.91 -3.88
CA GLU A 80 18.56 -3.43 -3.89
C GLU A 80 18.72 -4.58 -4.90
N GLN A 81 17.77 -5.52 -4.94
CA GLN A 81 17.80 -6.65 -5.88
C GLN A 81 17.60 -6.24 -7.34
N VAL A 82 16.85 -5.17 -7.61
CA VAL A 82 16.64 -4.64 -8.96
C VAL A 82 17.90 -3.91 -9.45
N GLU A 83 18.52 -3.08 -8.60
CA GLU A 83 19.75 -2.36 -8.91
C GLU A 83 20.93 -3.33 -9.12
N HIS A 84 21.09 -4.30 -8.23
CA HIS A 84 22.18 -5.27 -8.30
C HIS A 84 22.09 -6.20 -9.53
N LYS A 85 20.88 -6.42 -10.07
CA LYS A 85 20.71 -7.10 -11.37
C LYS A 85 21.08 -6.22 -12.56
N HIS A 86 21.00 -4.90 -12.42
CA HIS A 86 21.40 -3.95 -13.47
C HIS A 86 22.93 -3.84 -13.58
N GLU A 87 23.67 -4.01 -12.48
CA GLU A 87 25.14 -3.96 -12.47
C GLU A 87 25.83 -5.21 -13.05
N LEU A 88 25.10 -6.33 -13.14
CA LEU A 88 25.61 -7.61 -13.63
C LEU A 88 25.34 -7.87 -15.12
N VAL A 89 24.70 -6.94 -15.82
CA VAL A 89 24.32 -7.03 -17.25
C VAL A 89 25.14 -6.06 -18.08
#